data_AF-A0A8W8JJG8-F1
#
_entry.id   AF-A0A8W8JJG8-F1
#
_cell.length_a   1.000
_cell.length_b   1.000
_cell.length_c   1.000
_cell.angle_alpha   90.00
_cell.angle_beta   90.00
_cell.angle_gamma   90.00
#
_symmetry.space_group_name_H-M   'P 1'
#
loop_
_entity.id
_entity.type
_entity.pdbx_description
1 polymer ?
#
loop_
_entity_poly.entity_id
_entity_poly.type
_entity_poly.pdbx_seq_one_letter_code
_entity_poly.pdbx_strand_id
1 'polypeptide(L)'
;MGCINTKVAPIPENIRIRTKKERKMLKKALKKQGITAKVTKSGVAFEIPVSCDFRTTKLPPIGKPMEKKEHLTHSSATDVIETEIKREKAALQFERVRSARSRRENAEQLKKAAVERSIQSKQEEAALRRADREKDLIDKLHRRSLKRQTNKKLAHLLELFDMLQ
;
A
#
# COMPACT_ATOMS: atom_id res chain seq x y z
N MET A 1 -15.22 20.42 -45.25
CA MET A 1 -14.80 21.68 -44.60
C MET A 1 -15.69 21.90 -43.37
N GLY A 2 -15.34 21.64 -42.12
CA GLY A 2 -14.16 21.10 -41.45
C GLY A 2 -14.62 20.78 -40.02
N CYS A 3 -14.42 19.54 -39.56
CA CYS A 3 -14.83 19.10 -38.24
C CYS A 3 -13.95 19.79 -37.17
N ILE A 4 -14.57 20.54 -36.26
CA ILE A 4 -13.86 21.21 -35.18
C ILE A 4 -13.55 20.16 -34.11
N ASN A 5 -12.30 19.73 -34.04
CA ASN A 5 -11.77 18.85 -33.00
C ASN A 5 -11.88 19.55 -31.65
N THR A 6 -12.93 19.26 -30.89
CA THR A 6 -12.95 19.57 -29.46
C THR A 6 -11.90 18.69 -28.79
N LYS A 7 -10.81 19.31 -28.32
CA LYS A 7 -9.82 18.65 -27.46
C LYS A 7 -10.55 18.21 -26.18
N VAL A 8 -10.99 16.96 -26.16
CA VAL A 8 -11.52 16.32 -24.95
C VAL A 8 -10.34 16.18 -24.00
N ALA A 9 -10.34 16.96 -22.93
CA ALA A 9 -9.36 16.82 -21.86
C ALA A 9 -9.37 15.36 -21.36
N PRO A 10 -8.21 14.71 -21.16
CA PRO A 10 -8.17 13.34 -20.67
C PRO A 10 -8.84 13.29 -19.29
N ILE A 11 -9.91 12.51 -19.21
CA ILE A 11 -10.64 12.27 -17.96
C ILE A 11 -9.67 11.54 -17.01
N PRO A 12 -9.42 12.04 -15.79
CA PRO A 12 -8.58 11.34 -14.84
C PRO A 12 -9.15 9.94 -14.58
N GLU A 13 -8.31 8.91 -14.70
CA GLU A 13 -8.69 7.48 -14.67
C GLU A 13 -9.48 7.04 -13.43
N ASN A 14 -9.49 7.86 -12.39
CA ASN A 14 -10.19 7.63 -11.13
C ASN A 14 -11.71 7.83 -11.20
N ILE A 15 -12.29 8.32 -12.31
CA ILE A 15 -13.75 8.48 -12.50
C ILE A 15 -14.30 7.44 -13.50
N ARG A 16 -13.60 6.32 -13.72
CA ARG A 16 -14.13 5.24 -14.56
C ARG A 16 -15.20 4.48 -13.78
N ILE A 17 -16.46 4.55 -14.23
CA ILE A 17 -17.58 3.82 -13.63
C ILE A 17 -17.40 2.33 -13.93
N ARG A 18 -16.96 1.56 -12.92
CA ARG A 18 -16.49 0.18 -13.09
C ARG A 18 -17.64 -0.81 -13.29
N THR A 19 -18.81 -0.55 -12.71
CA THR A 19 -19.94 -1.51 -12.75
C THR A 19 -21.27 -0.91 -13.25
N LYS A 20 -22.14 -1.77 -13.80
CA LYS A 20 -23.52 -1.39 -14.24
C LYS A 20 -24.37 -0.88 -13.07
N LYS A 21 -24.13 -1.37 -11.85
CA LYS A 21 -24.82 -0.96 -10.62
C LYS A 21 -24.45 0.48 -10.25
N GLU A 22 -23.17 0.82 -10.23
CA GLU A 22 -22.68 2.19 -9.99
C GLU A 22 -23.24 3.18 -11.02
N ARG A 23 -23.24 2.81 -12.32
CA ARG A 23 -23.83 3.65 -13.37
C ARG A 23 -25.30 3.95 -13.10
N LYS A 24 -26.07 2.95 -12.68
CA LYS A 24 -27.50 3.07 -12.40
C LYS A 24 -27.75 3.94 -11.15
N MET A 25 -26.92 3.82 -10.13
CA MET A 25 -27.01 4.66 -8.93
C MET A 25 -26.67 6.12 -9.23
N LEU A 26 -25.59 6.37 -9.98
CA LEU A 26 -25.18 7.72 -10.35
C LEU A 26 -26.21 8.42 -11.25
N LYS A 27 -26.76 7.71 -12.24
CA LYS A 27 -27.85 8.25 -13.08
C LYS A 27 -29.09 8.62 -12.26
N LYS A 28 -29.43 7.83 -11.24
CA LYS A 28 -30.55 8.14 -10.32
C LYS A 28 -30.25 9.34 -9.43
N ALA A 29 -29.03 9.44 -8.90
CA ALA A 29 -28.62 10.55 -8.02
C ALA A 29 -28.63 11.89 -8.77
N LEU A 30 -28.05 11.94 -9.98
CA LEU A 30 -28.02 13.15 -10.80
C LEU A 30 -29.43 13.61 -11.21
N LYS A 31 -30.32 12.66 -11.56
CA LYS A 31 -31.72 12.97 -11.86
C LYS A 31 -32.46 13.54 -10.64
N LYS A 32 -32.19 13.04 -9.43
CA LYS A 32 -32.78 13.59 -8.18
C LYS A 32 -32.31 15.01 -7.90
N GLN A 33 -31.11 15.38 -8.31
CA GLN A 33 -30.54 16.72 -8.16
C GLN A 33 -30.92 17.67 -9.31
N GLY A 34 -31.74 17.24 -10.27
CA GLY A 34 -32.12 18.04 -11.43
C GLY A 34 -30.99 18.29 -12.43
N ILE A 35 -29.87 17.56 -12.32
CA ILE A 35 -28.70 17.72 -13.18
C ILE A 35 -28.87 16.87 -14.44
N THR A 36 -28.86 17.52 -15.60
CA THR A 36 -28.87 16.84 -16.90
C THR A 36 -27.45 16.38 -17.25
N ALA A 37 -27.23 15.06 -17.22
CA ALA A 37 -25.92 14.47 -17.53
C ALA A 37 -26.05 13.10 -18.21
N LYS A 38 -25.14 12.83 -19.16
CA LYS A 38 -24.99 11.54 -19.84
C LYS A 38 -23.93 10.70 -19.12
N VAL A 39 -24.36 9.60 -18.52
CA VAL A 39 -23.49 8.68 -17.75
C VAL A 39 -23.16 7.44 -18.59
N THR A 40 -21.88 7.25 -18.92
CA THR A 40 -21.36 6.13 -19.76
C THR A 40 -20.37 5.24 -18.99
N LYS A 41 -19.71 4.28 -19.65
CA LYS A 41 -18.68 3.40 -19.01
C LYS A 41 -17.38 4.18 -18.77
N SER A 42 -17.08 5.08 -19.68
CA SER A 42 -15.86 5.88 -19.72
C SER A 42 -15.95 7.13 -18.85
N GLY A 43 -17.15 7.55 -18.42
CA GLY A 43 -17.30 8.68 -17.50
C GLY A 43 -18.68 9.33 -17.55
N VAL A 44 -18.77 10.54 -17.00
CA VAL A 44 -19.97 11.38 -16.95
C VAL A 44 -19.73 12.64 -17.77
N ALA A 45 -20.64 12.96 -18.69
CA ALA A 45 -20.67 14.24 -19.38
C ALA A 45 -21.86 15.05 -18.88
N PHE A 46 -21.62 16.27 -18.40
CA PHE A 46 -22.65 17.18 -17.93
C PHE A 46 -23.13 18.06 -19.08
N GLU A 47 -24.44 18.21 -19.23
CA GLU A 47 -25.02 19.20 -20.13
C GLU A 47 -25.34 20.43 -19.29
N ILE A 48 -24.60 21.51 -19.51
CA ILE A 48 -24.90 22.82 -18.90
C ILE A 48 -25.85 23.52 -19.88
N PRO A 49 -27.14 23.70 -19.56
CA PRO A 49 -28.02 24.51 -20.38
C PRO A 49 -27.53 25.95 -20.31
N VAL A 50 -26.93 26.43 -21.39
CA VAL A 50 -26.75 27.87 -21.59
C VAL A 50 -28.13 28.38 -21.98
N SER A 51 -28.80 29.09 -21.08
CA SER A 51 -30.02 29.81 -21.40
C SER A 51 -29.68 30.83 -22.49
N CYS A 52 -30.07 30.54 -23.74
CA CYS A 52 -29.96 31.47 -24.86
C CYS A 52 -31.02 32.59 -24.73
N ASP A 53 -30.93 33.37 -23.66
CA ASP A 53 -31.61 34.66 -23.52
C ASP A 53 -30.64 35.79 -23.85
N PHE A 54 -29.90 35.68 -24.97
CA PHE A 54 -29.22 36.82 -25.57
C PHE A 54 -30.14 37.51 -26.57
N ARG A 55 -31.25 38.05 -26.06
CA ARG A 55 -31.93 39.14 -26.78
C ARG A 55 -31.05 40.38 -26.65
N THR A 56 -30.19 40.57 -27.65
CA THR A 56 -29.76 41.88 -28.15
C THR A 56 -29.48 42.96 -27.10
N THR A 57 -28.45 42.79 -26.28
CA THR A 57 -27.76 43.94 -25.69
C THR A 57 -26.59 44.31 -26.61
N LYS A 58 -26.73 45.44 -27.32
CA LYS A 58 -25.66 46.00 -28.13
C LYS A 58 -24.41 46.14 -27.26
N LEU A 59 -23.34 45.43 -27.62
CA LEU A 59 -22.04 45.61 -26.98
C LEU A 59 -21.57 47.06 -27.23
N PRO A 60 -21.05 47.77 -26.21
CA PRO A 60 -20.46 49.09 -26.44
C PRO A 60 -19.22 48.96 -27.33
N PRO A 61 -18.91 49.96 -28.18
CA PRO A 61 -17.78 49.91 -29.09
C PRO A 61 -16.47 49.74 -28.32
N ILE A 62 -15.61 48.87 -28.84
CA ILE A 62 -14.26 48.60 -28.33
C ILE A 62 -13.47 49.91 -28.36
N GLY A 63 -12.99 50.37 -27.20
CA GLY A 63 -12.09 51.53 -27.12
C GLY A 63 -12.29 52.53 -25.98
N LYS A 64 -13.13 52.27 -24.97
CA LYS A 64 -13.17 53.10 -23.75
C LYS A 64 -12.47 52.38 -22.58
N PRO A 65 -11.57 53.06 -21.83
CA PRO A 65 -11.00 52.48 -20.63
C PRO A 65 -12.13 52.29 -19.62
N MET A 66 -12.33 51.05 -19.17
CA MET A 66 -13.16 50.76 -18.00
C MET A 66 -12.54 51.48 -16.82
N GLU A 67 -13.28 52.44 -16.25
CA GLU A 67 -12.99 52.94 -14.91
C GLU A 67 -12.91 51.74 -13.97
N LYS A 68 -11.77 51.58 -13.32
CA LYS A 68 -11.57 50.56 -12.30
C LYS A 68 -12.51 50.87 -11.13
N LYS A 69 -13.67 50.23 -11.11
CA LYS A 69 -14.35 49.97 -9.84
C LYS A 69 -13.55 48.89 -9.14
N GLU A 70 -12.70 49.32 -8.23
CA GLU A 70 -12.13 48.44 -7.22
C GLU A 70 -13.29 47.82 -6.45
N HIS A 71 -13.64 46.59 -6.81
CA HIS A 71 -14.42 45.74 -5.94
C HIS A 71 -13.52 45.41 -4.75
N LEU A 72 -13.59 46.26 -3.72
CA LEU A 72 -13.21 45.91 -2.38
C LEU A 72 -14.08 44.71 -1.97
N THR A 73 -13.58 43.51 -2.22
CA THR A 73 -14.17 42.29 -1.69
C THR A 73 -14.04 42.39 -0.18
N HIS A 74 -15.14 42.70 0.50
CA HIS A 74 -15.25 42.46 1.93
C HIS A 74 -15.11 40.95 2.13
N SER A 75 -13.89 40.48 2.38
CA SER A 75 -13.71 39.19 3.02
C SER A 75 -14.28 39.36 4.42
N SER A 76 -15.46 38.78 4.65
CA SER A 76 -16.04 38.79 5.99
C SER A 76 -15.07 38.05 6.90
N ALA A 77 -14.77 38.59 8.08
CA ALA A 77 -13.87 37.94 9.04
C ALA A 77 -14.33 36.48 9.35
N THR A 78 -15.63 36.22 9.20
CA THR A 78 -16.27 34.91 9.29
C THR A 78 -15.81 33.91 8.22
N ASP A 79 -15.61 34.33 6.96
CA ASP A 79 -15.13 33.42 5.90
C ASP A 79 -13.69 32.95 6.16
N VAL A 80 -12.85 33.86 6.66
CA VAL A 80 -11.46 33.53 7.04
C VAL A 80 -11.45 32.54 8.20
N ILE A 81 -12.22 32.80 9.26
CA ILE A 81 -12.33 31.89 10.43
C ILE A 81 -12.87 30.51 10.03
N GLU A 82 -13.90 30.45 9.17
CA GLU A 82 -14.42 29.18 8.70
C GLU A 82 -13.40 28.37 7.89
N THR A 83 -12.61 29.03 7.04
CA THR A 83 -11.55 28.35 6.28
C THR A 83 -10.46 27.81 7.18
N GLU A 84 -10.09 28.56 8.23
CA GLU A 84 -9.07 28.14 9.20
C GLU A 84 -9.55 26.93 10.02
N ILE A 85 -10.80 26.95 10.50
CA ILE A 85 -11.42 25.80 11.21
C ILE A 85 -11.48 24.56 10.31
N LYS A 86 -11.79 24.72 9.02
CA LYS A 86 -11.79 23.60 8.05
C LYS A 86 -10.38 23.03 7.84
N ARG A 87 -9.36 23.90 7.77
CA ARG A 87 -7.94 23.48 7.68
C ARG A 87 -7.47 22.74 8.92
N GLU A 88 -7.76 23.24 10.12
CA GLU A 88 -7.41 22.56 11.37
C GLU A 88 -8.09 21.19 11.48
N LYS A 89 -9.39 21.11 11.18
CA LYS A 89 -10.11 19.82 11.17
C LYS A 89 -9.51 18.84 10.17
N ALA A 90 -9.11 19.30 8.98
CA ALA A 90 -8.44 18.47 7.99
C ALA A 90 -7.06 18.00 8.48
N ALA A 91 -6.25 18.89 9.06
CA ALA A 91 -4.94 18.56 9.61
C ALA A 91 -5.05 17.51 10.74
N LEU A 92 -6.02 17.67 11.64
CA LEU A 92 -6.31 16.69 12.69
C LEU A 92 -6.72 15.33 12.14
N GLN A 93 -7.51 15.28 11.07
CA GLN A 93 -7.86 14.01 10.41
C GLN A 93 -6.64 13.34 9.77
N PHE A 94 -5.78 14.11 9.11
CA PHE A 94 -4.54 13.60 8.53
C PHE A 94 -3.61 13.01 9.60
N GLU A 95 -3.41 13.72 10.71
CA GLU A 95 -2.57 13.22 11.81
C GLU A 95 -3.16 11.97 12.47
N ARG A 96 -4.49 11.88 12.62
CA ARG A 96 -5.14 10.65 13.11
C ARG A 96 -4.90 9.46 12.17
N VAL A 97 -5.05 9.66 10.86
CA VAL A 97 -4.82 8.60 9.87
C VAL A 97 -3.33 8.21 9.84
N ARG A 98 -2.43 9.18 9.91
CA ARG A 98 -0.98 8.95 9.97
C ARG A 98 -0.59 8.15 11.21
N SER A 99 -1.09 8.54 12.37
CA SER A 99 -0.86 7.81 13.64
C SER A 99 -1.42 6.39 13.58
N ALA A 100 -2.63 6.20 13.06
CA ALA A 100 -3.23 4.88 12.89
C ALA A 100 -2.42 3.98 11.94
N ARG A 101 -1.89 4.55 10.85
CA ARG A 101 -1.02 3.84 9.92
C ARG A 101 0.29 3.42 10.58
N SER A 102 0.95 4.34 11.30
CA SER A 102 2.20 4.07 12.02
C SER A 102 2.03 2.95 13.05
N ARG A 103 0.93 2.94 13.81
CA ARG A 103 0.64 1.86 14.77
C ARG A 103 0.47 0.50 14.09
N ARG A 104 -0.19 0.45 12.93
CA ARG A 104 -0.36 -0.80 12.16
C ARG A 104 0.98 -1.31 11.66
N GLU A 105 1.81 -0.43 11.11
CA GLU A 105 3.14 -0.77 10.62
C GLU A 105 4.05 -1.30 11.75
N ASN A 106 4.05 -0.64 12.90
CA ASN A 106 4.81 -1.12 14.08
C ASN A 106 4.30 -2.50 14.54
N ALA A 107 2.98 -2.70 14.62
CA ALA A 107 2.41 -4.00 14.98
C ALA A 107 2.78 -5.10 13.98
N GLU A 108 2.86 -4.79 12.67
CA GLU A 108 3.34 -5.72 11.65
C GLU A 108 4.83 -6.02 11.78
N GLN A 109 5.66 -5.02 12.08
CA GLN A 109 7.09 -5.20 12.33
C GLN A 109 7.33 -6.11 13.55
N LEU A 110 6.59 -5.91 14.64
CA LEU A 110 6.67 -6.78 15.82
C LEU A 110 6.27 -8.22 15.51
N LYS A 111 5.23 -8.42 14.70
CA LYS A 111 4.82 -9.77 14.25
C LYS A 111 5.91 -10.42 13.39
N LYS A 112 6.51 -9.69 12.44
CA LYS A 112 7.60 -10.20 11.62
C LYS A 112 8.81 -10.60 12.47
N ALA A 113 9.22 -9.72 13.39
CA ALA A 113 10.33 -9.99 14.31
C ALA A 113 10.06 -11.22 15.20
N ALA A 114 8.82 -11.41 15.68
CA ALA A 114 8.45 -12.60 16.45
C ALA A 114 8.56 -13.89 15.63
N VAL A 115 8.12 -13.87 14.36
CA VAL A 115 8.24 -15.01 13.46
C VAL A 115 9.71 -15.33 13.16
N GLU A 116 10.52 -14.31 12.87
CA GLU A 116 11.96 -14.48 12.62
C GLU A 116 12.67 -15.09 13.82
N ARG A 117 12.41 -14.61 15.05
CA ARG A 117 12.95 -15.21 16.28
C ARG A 117 12.54 -16.68 16.44
N SER A 118 11.29 -17.01 16.11
CA SER A 118 10.82 -18.40 16.17
C SER A 118 11.53 -19.30 15.17
N ILE A 119 11.77 -18.80 13.94
CA ILE A 119 12.51 -19.54 12.92
C ILE A 119 13.96 -19.74 13.36
N GLN A 120 14.63 -18.70 13.84
CA GLN A 120 16.01 -18.78 14.33
C GLN A 120 16.13 -19.78 15.48
N SER A 121 15.27 -19.69 16.49
CA SER A 121 15.26 -20.63 17.61
C SER A 121 15.09 -22.09 17.16
N LYS A 122 14.20 -22.37 16.19
CA LYS A 122 14.05 -23.72 15.64
C LYS A 122 15.27 -24.18 14.85
N GLN A 123 15.94 -23.28 14.14
CA GLN A 123 17.17 -23.59 13.40
C GLN A 123 18.32 -23.90 14.35
N GLU A 124 18.48 -23.11 15.42
CA GLU A 124 19.48 -23.34 16.48
C GLU A 124 19.24 -24.66 17.19
N GLU A 125 17.99 -24.94 17.58
CA GLU A 125 17.64 -26.21 18.22
C GLU A 125 17.89 -27.41 17.27
N ALA A 126 17.58 -27.27 15.98
CA ALA A 126 17.89 -28.29 14.99
C ALA A 126 19.41 -28.46 14.79
N ALA A 127 20.19 -27.38 14.88
CA ALA A 127 21.65 -27.44 14.79
C ALA A 127 22.25 -28.18 16.00
N LEU A 128 21.78 -27.88 17.22
CA LEU A 128 22.19 -28.58 18.45
C LEU A 128 21.89 -30.08 18.36
N ARG A 129 20.67 -30.47 17.95
CA ARG A 129 20.32 -31.89 17.77
C ARG A 129 21.18 -32.59 16.73
N ARG A 130 21.65 -31.89 15.68
CA ARG A 130 22.58 -32.47 14.69
C ARG A 130 23.96 -32.67 15.31
N ALA A 131 24.46 -31.68 16.04
CA ALA A 131 25.75 -31.77 16.72
C ALA A 131 25.78 -32.90 17.75
N ASP A 132 24.71 -33.07 18.54
CA ASP A 132 24.61 -34.17 19.51
C ASP A 132 24.67 -35.54 18.83
N ARG A 133 23.93 -35.71 17.73
CA ARG A 133 23.96 -36.97 16.94
C ARG A 133 25.33 -37.23 16.32
N GLU A 134 25.98 -36.19 15.83
CA GLU A 134 27.32 -36.29 15.26
C GLU A 134 28.34 -36.72 16.32
N LYS A 135 28.30 -36.09 17.50
CA LYS A 135 29.12 -36.46 18.66
C LYS A 135 28.91 -37.92 19.04
N ASP A 136 27.66 -38.37 19.17
CA ASP A 136 27.34 -39.76 19.48
C ASP A 136 27.91 -40.75 18.46
N LEU A 137 27.89 -40.39 17.17
CA LEU A 137 28.45 -41.22 16.10
C LEU A 137 29.98 -41.26 16.18
N ILE A 138 30.62 -40.12 16.42
CA ILE A 138 32.07 -40.02 16.60
C ILE A 138 32.51 -40.87 17.80
N ASP A 139 31.82 -40.77 18.93
CA ASP A 139 32.13 -41.55 20.14
C ASP A 139 31.97 -43.06 19.89
N LYS A 140 30.91 -43.47 19.19
CA LYS A 140 30.72 -44.88 18.78
C LYS A 140 31.84 -45.36 17.85
N LEU A 141 32.26 -44.54 16.90
CA LEU A 141 33.37 -44.86 15.99
C LEU A 141 34.68 -44.96 16.75
N HIS A 142 34.95 -44.03 17.66
CA HIS A 142 36.15 -44.05 18.50
C HIS A 142 36.21 -45.31 19.35
N ARG A 143 35.11 -45.68 20.01
CA ARG A 143 35.01 -46.92 20.80
C ARG A 143 35.24 -48.18 19.95
N ARG A 144 34.69 -48.23 18.73
CA ARG A 144 34.93 -49.34 17.79
C ARG A 144 36.39 -49.41 17.36
N SER A 145 37.03 -48.26 17.11
CA SER A 145 38.45 -48.17 16.75
C SER A 145 39.34 -48.72 17.87
N LEU A 146 39.10 -48.27 19.11
CA LEU A 146 39.79 -48.77 20.30
C LEU A 146 39.65 -50.29 20.44
N LYS A 147 38.42 -50.82 20.34
CA LYS A 147 38.17 -52.27 20.42
C LYS A 147 38.94 -53.05 19.35
N ARG A 148 39.03 -52.53 18.12
CA ARG A 148 39.81 -53.15 17.05
C ARG A 148 41.30 -53.15 17.38
N GLN A 149 41.84 -52.04 17.91
CA GLN A 149 43.24 -51.96 18.30
C GLN A 149 43.58 -52.91 19.46
N THR A 150 42.74 -52.97 20.49
CA THR A 150 42.93 -53.89 21.62
C THR A 150 42.87 -55.34 21.17
N ASN A 151 41.92 -55.68 20.29
CA ASN A 151 41.82 -57.05 19.76
C ASN A 151 43.02 -57.44 18.91
N LYS A 152 43.59 -56.52 18.11
CA LYS A 152 44.83 -56.77 17.37
C LYS A 152 46.01 -57.04 18.29
N LYS A 153 46.17 -56.24 19.35
CA LYS A 153 47.23 -56.45 20.35
C LYS A 153 47.06 -57.78 21.09
N LEU A 154 45.82 -58.13 21.46
CA LEU A 154 45.52 -59.39 22.13
C LEU A 154 45.81 -60.59 21.22
N ALA A 155 45.40 -60.54 19.95
CA ALA A 155 45.70 -61.60 18.98
C ALA A 155 47.21 -61.80 18.83
N HIS A 156 47.97 -60.70 18.71
CA HIS A 156 49.43 -60.77 18.63
C HIS A 156 50.07 -61.36 19.90
N LEU A 157 49.56 -61.01 21.09
CA LEU A 157 50.04 -61.61 22.34
C LEU A 157 49.75 -63.11 22.42
N LEU A 158 48.58 -63.55 21.94
CA LEU A 158 48.24 -64.96 21.89
C LEU A 158 49.16 -65.72 20.92
N GLU A 159 49.42 -65.17 19.73
CA GLU A 159 50.40 -65.74 18.78
C GLU A 159 51.79 -65.88 19.41
N LEU A 160 52.27 -64.85 20.12
CA LEU A 160 53.56 -64.92 20.82
C LEU A 160 53.58 -65.99 21.93
N PHE A 161 52.45 -66.18 22.62
CA PHE A 161 52.33 -67.18 23.68
C PHE A 161 52.33 -68.61 23.12
N ASP A 162 51.61 -68.83 22.01
CA ASP A 162 51.57 -70.12 21.31
C ASP A 162 52.96 -70.52 20.78
N MET A 163 53.81 -69.56 20.38
CA MET A 163 55.19 -69.85 19.96
C MET A 163 56.14 -70.23 21.11
N LEU A 164 55.76 -70.00 22.37
CA LEU A 164 56.56 -70.30 23.55
C LEU A 164 56.19 -71.65 24.19
N GLN A 165 55.15 -72.33 23.70
CA GLN A 165 54.74 -73.69 24.10
C GLN A 165 55.37 -74.74 23.18
#